data_AF-A0A1Q9P9M0-F1
#
_entry.id   AF-A0A1Q9P9M0-F1
#
_cell.length_a   1.000
_cell.length_b   1.000
_cell.length_c   1.000
_cell.angle_alpha   90.00
_cell.angle_beta   90.00
_cell.angle_gamma   90.00
#
_symmetry.space_group_name_H-M   'P 1'
#
loop_
_entity.id
_entity.type
_entity.pdbx_description
1 polymer ?
#
loop_
_entity_poly.entity_id
_entity_poly.type
_entity_poly.pdbx_seq_one_letter_code
_entity_poly.pdbx_strand_id
1 'polypeptide(L)' 'MSKDGVVNDSDWQIFVLSSRGLYVKVMRKLRDVGLVEKRVGEFRLAEDFSRAMSKLADYWSQIVKSYGEGDRSIEF' A
#
# COMPACT_ATOMS: atom_id res chain seq x y z
N MET A 1 -16.76 -2.40 10.48
CA MET A 1 -15.32 -2.06 10.40
C MET A 1 -14.84 -2.45 9.02
N SER A 2 -14.51 -1.48 8.17
CA SER A 2 -13.76 -1.75 6.94
C SER A 2 -12.47 -2.44 7.35
N LYS A 3 -12.15 -3.61 6.77
CA LYS A 3 -10.88 -4.27 7.04
C LYS A 3 -9.80 -3.47 6.30
N ASP A 4 -9.05 -2.66 7.03
CA ASP A 4 -7.97 -1.84 6.46
C ASP A 4 -7.05 -2.71 5.58
N GLY A 5 -6.82 -2.25 4.35
CA GLY A 5 -5.90 -2.89 3.40
C GLY A 5 -6.44 -4.14 2.66
N VAL A 6 -7.75 -4.41 2.70
CA VAL A 6 -8.39 -5.48 1.89
C VAL A 6 -9.26 -4.89 0.79
N VAL A 7 -9.15 -5.43 -0.42
CA VAL A 7 -9.94 -5.03 -1.60
C VAL A 7 -10.59 -6.27 -2.20
N ASN A 8 -11.91 -6.25 -2.45
CA ASN A 8 -12.55 -7.37 -3.11
C ASN A 8 -12.13 -7.42 -4.59
N ASP A 9 -12.00 -8.61 -5.17
CA ASP A 9 -11.73 -8.76 -6.60
C ASP A 9 -12.87 -8.20 -7.48
N SER A 10 -14.07 -8.02 -6.92
CA SER A 10 -15.21 -7.35 -7.57
C SER A 10 -15.03 -5.83 -7.68
N ASP A 11 -14.22 -5.23 -6.80
CA ASP A 11 -14.10 -3.77 -6.67
C ASP A 11 -13.27 -3.15 -7.81
N TRP A 12 -12.79 -3.97 -8.75
CA TRP A 12 -12.11 -3.54 -9.97
C TRP A 12 -12.90 -2.48 -10.76
N GLN A 13 -14.23 -2.48 -10.63
CA GLN A 13 -15.13 -1.53 -11.28
C GLN A 13 -14.95 -0.08 -10.82
N ILE A 14 -14.36 0.14 -9.64
CA ILE A 14 -14.09 1.47 -9.08
C ILE A 14 -12.95 2.16 -9.84
N PHE A 15 -12.04 1.40 -10.46
CA PHE A 15 -10.92 1.94 -11.22
C PHE A 15 -11.41 2.41 -12.60
N VAL A 16 -11.74 3.70 -12.67
CA VAL A 16 -12.14 4.41 -13.89
C VAL A 16 -11.06 4.19 -14.97
N LEU A 17 -11.47 3.78 -16.18
CA LEU A 17 -10.61 3.44 -17.33
C LEU A 17 -9.87 2.09 -17.28
N SER A 18 -10.19 1.20 -16.33
CA SER A 18 -9.64 -0.16 -16.31
C SER A 18 -10.64 -1.21 -16.85
N SER A 19 -10.14 -2.21 -17.57
CA SER A 19 -10.90 -3.44 -17.84
C SER A 19 -10.60 -4.48 -16.77
N ARG A 20 -11.52 -5.42 -16.51
CA ARG A 20 -11.28 -6.55 -15.60
C ARG A 20 -9.98 -7.28 -15.94
N GLY A 21 -9.68 -7.45 -17.23
CA GLY A 21 -8.45 -8.08 -17.69
C GLY A 21 -7.18 -7.29 -17.34
N LEU A 22 -7.22 -5.96 -17.45
CA LEU A 22 -6.11 -5.09 -17.05
C LEU A 22 -5.92 -5.10 -15.53
N TYR A 23 -7.00 -4.98 -14.76
CA TYR A 23 -6.96 -5.05 -13.30
C TYR A 23 -6.31 -6.35 -12.82
N VAL A 24 -6.79 -7.50 -13.31
CA VAL A 24 -6.24 -8.81 -12.95
C VAL A 24 -4.76 -8.93 -13.35
N LYS A 25 -4.35 -8.36 -14.51
CA LYS A 25 -2.95 -8.33 -14.91
C LYS A 25 -2.08 -7.52 -13.93
N VAL A 26 -2.55 -6.36 -13.48
CA VAL A 26 -1.84 -5.51 -12.50
C VAL A 26 -1.75 -6.23 -11.15
N MET A 27 -2.86 -6.74 -10.62
CA MET A 27 -2.86 -7.46 -9.35
C MET A 27 -1.96 -8.69 -9.36
N ARG A 28 -1.88 -9.39 -10.51
CA ARG A 28 -0.92 -10.48 -10.68
C ARG A 28 0.52 -9.97 -10.61
N LYS A 29 0.86 -8.87 -11.30
CA LYS A 29 2.22 -8.29 -11.25
C LYS A 29 2.61 -7.83 -9.85
N LEU A 30 1.69 -7.20 -9.11
CA LEU A 30 1.91 -6.80 -7.73
C LEU A 30 2.11 -8.00 -6.80
N ARG A 31 1.39 -9.10 -7.06
CA ARG A 31 1.59 -10.35 -6.32
C ARG A 31 2.92 -11.01 -6.65
N ASP A 32 3.30 -11.03 -7.93
CA ASP A 32 4.55 -11.63 -8.40
C ASP A 32 5.78 -10.96 -7.76
N VAL A 33 5.69 -9.68 -7.41
CA VAL A 33 6.74 -8.93 -6.70
C VAL A 33 6.52 -8.85 -5.18
N GLY A 34 5.54 -9.58 -4.64
CA GLY A 34 5.32 -9.73 -3.20
C GLY A 34 4.68 -8.55 -2.49
N LEU A 35 4.06 -7.60 -3.21
CA LEU A 35 3.40 -6.44 -2.60
C LEU A 35 1.97 -6.74 -2.13
N VAL A 36 1.30 -7.66 -2.81
CA VAL A 36 -0.07 -8.08 -2.48
C VAL A 36 -0.20 -9.59 -2.44
N GLU A 37 -1.15 -10.06 -1.66
CA GLU A 37 -1.55 -11.47 -1.57
C GLU A 37 -2.98 -11.63 -2.06
N LYS A 38 -3.24 -12.76 -2.73
CA LYS A 38 -4.60 -13.14 -3.15
C LYS A 38 -5.17 -14.16 -2.17
N ARG A 39 -6.35 -13.88 -1.64
CA ARG A 39 -7.22 -14.82 -0.93
C ARG A 39 -8.50 -15.05 -1.75
N VAL A 40 -9.33 -16.00 -1.32
CA VAL A 40 -10.58 -16.30 -2.02
C VAL A 40 -11.44 -15.03 -2.08
N GLY A 41 -11.65 -14.50 -3.30
CA GLY A 41 -12.46 -13.31 -3.54
C GLY A 41 -11.80 -11.96 -3.21
N GLU A 42 -10.60 -11.94 -2.63
CA GLU A 42 -10.01 -10.73 -2.03
C GLU A 42 -8.52 -10.60 -2.35
N PHE A 43 -8.05 -9.37 -2.38
CA PHE A 43 -6.65 -9.01 -2.35
C PHE A 43 -6.33 -8.22 -1.09
N ARG A 44 -5.12 -8.38 -0.58
CA ARG A 44 -4.61 -7.61 0.56
C ARG A 44 -3.14 -7.27 0.36
N LEU A 45 -2.66 -6.22 1.03
CA LEU A 45 -1.21 -5.99 1.10
C LEU A 45 -0.52 -7.18 1.77
N ALA A 46 0.65 -7.54 1.27
CA ALA A 46 1.49 -8.53 1.94
C ALA A 46 1.89 -7.99 3.33
N GLU A 47 1.96 -8.88 4.33
CA GLU A 47 2.21 -8.47 5.72
C GLU A 47 3.55 -7.73 5.86
N ASP A 48 4.60 -8.27 5.25
CA ASP A 48 5.94 -7.67 5.30
C ASP A 48 5.97 -6.30 4.65
N PHE A 49 5.28 -6.15 3.51
CA PHE A 49 5.19 -4.87 2.82
C PHE A 49 4.42 -3.84 3.65
N SER A 50 3.27 -4.24 4.21
CA SER A 50 2.48 -3.39 5.12
C SER A 50 3.32 -2.92 6.31
N ARG A 51 4.06 -3.84 6.94
CA ARG A 51 4.95 -3.53 8.07
C ARG A 51 6.08 -2.57 7.68
N ALA A 52 6.68 -2.74 6.50
CA ALA A 52 7.71 -1.85 5.99
C ALA A 52 7.16 -0.43 5.75
N MET A 53 5.96 -0.32 5.18
CA MET A 53 5.29 0.96 4.96
C MET A 53 4.94 1.68 6.27
N SER A 54 4.48 0.96 7.30
CA SER A 54 4.24 1.56 8.62
C SER A 54 5.52 2.13 9.22
N LYS A 55 6.63 1.38 9.18
CA LYS A 55 7.93 1.88 9.67
C LYS A 55 8.39 3.11 8.90
N LEU A 56 8.22 3.12 7.58
CA LEU A 56 8.57 4.28 6.75
C LEU A 56 7.75 5.51 7.14
N ALA A 57 6.45 5.34 7.37
CA ALA A 57 5.57 6.41 7.82
C ALA A 57 5.97 6.94 9.19
N ASP A 58 6.36 6.06 10.13
CA ASP A 58 6.85 6.45 11.45
C ASP A 58 8.14 7.27 11.35
N TYR A 59 9.11 6.80 10.56
CA TYR A 59 10.36 7.55 10.34
C TYR A 59 10.13 8.91 9.70
N TRP A 60 9.27 8.96 8.68
CA TRP A 60 8.90 10.23 8.05
C TRP A 60 8.28 11.19 9.06
N SER A 61 7.36 10.70 9.89
CA SER A 61 6.69 11.50 10.92
C SER A 61 7.67 12.04 11.96
N GLN A 62 8.65 11.22 12.36
CA GLN A 62 9.74 11.65 13.25
C GLN A 62 10.59 12.74 12.61
N ILE A 63 10.99 12.57 11.35
CA ILE A 63 11.78 13.57 10.61
C ILE A 63 11.05 14.91 10.54
N VAL A 64 9.78 14.90 10.12
CA VAL A 64 8.97 16.13 10.01
C VAL A 64 8.81 16.79 11.38
N LYS A 65 8.61 16.00 12.44
CA LYS A 65 8.52 16.51 13.81
C LYS A 65 9.84 17.16 14.26
N SER A 66 10.97 16.47 14.11
CA SER A 66 12.29 16.99 14.46
C SER A 66 12.63 18.29 13.72
N TYR A 67 12.33 18.35 12.41
CA TYR A 67 12.48 19.57 11.64
C TYR A 67 11.60 20.72 12.16
N GLY A 68 10.33 20.43 12.48
CA GLY A 68 9.40 21.40 13.08
C GLY A 68 9.84 21.89 14.47
N GLU A 69 10.51 21.03 15.24
CA GLU A 69 11.08 21.34 16.56
C GLU A 69 12.42 22.10 16.49
N GLY A 70 12.91 22.41 15.29
CA GLY A 70 14.07 23.28 15.06
C GLY A 70 15.36 22.55 14.72
N ASP A 71 15.32 21.23 14.58
CA ASP A 71 16.46 20.46 14.06
C ASP A 71 16.58 20.67 12.54
N ARG A 72 17.43 21.62 12.16
CA ARG A 72 17.76 21.92 10.75
C ARG A 72 18.98 21.17 10.23
N SER A 73 19.52 20.22 11.01
CA SER A 73 20.63 19.38 10.55
C SER A 73 20.16 18.28 9.58
N ILE A 74 18.85 18.08 9.47
CA ILE A 74 18.25 17.17 8.50
C ILE A 74 18.29 17.83 7.11
N GLU A 75 19.29 17.48 6.31
CA GLU A 75 19.36 17.79 4.88
C GLU A 75 18.60 16.72 4.07
N PHE A 76 17.83 17.16 3.07
CA PHE A 76 16.97 16.32 2.22
C PHE A 76 17.50 16.21 0.79
#